data_AF-A0A3D5Q0H2-F1
#
_entry.id   AF-A0A3D5Q0H2-F1
#
_cell.length_a   1.000
_cell.length_b   1.000
_cell.length_c   1.000
_cell.angle_alpha   90.00
_cell.angle_beta   90.00
_cell.angle_gamma   90.00
#
_symmetry.space_group_name_H-M   'P 1'
#
loop_
_entity.id
_entity.type
_entity.pdbx_description
1 polymer ?
#
loop_
_entity_poly.entity_id
_entity_poly.type
_entity_poly.pdbx_seq_one_letter_code
_entity_poly.pdbx_strand_id
1 'polypeptide(L)' 'MAKRTLRIATRSSALALWQAEFIRQELERLNGGVSVELVRIKTQGDKILDVPLAKIGGKGL' A
#
# COMPACT_ATOMS: atom_id res chain seq x y z
N MET A 1 -19.51 6.12 -18.92
CA MET A 1 -18.24 6.80 -18.55
C MET A 1 -17.10 5.81 -18.71
N ALA A 2 -15.92 6.24 -19.16
CA ALA A 2 -14.77 5.33 -19.29
C ALA A 2 -14.30 4.86 -17.90
N LYS A 3 -14.13 3.55 -17.73
CA LYS A 3 -13.65 2.96 -16.48
C LYS A 3 -12.18 3.34 -16.28
N ARG A 4 -11.85 4.09 -15.21
CA ARG A 4 -10.48 4.53 -14.91
C ARG A 4 -9.84 3.60 -13.90
N THR A 5 -8.69 3.01 -14.25
CA THR A 5 -7.93 2.17 -13.33
C THR A 5 -6.96 3.02 -12.50
N LEU A 6 -7.07 2.95 -11.17
CA LEU A 6 -6.11 3.50 -10.23
C LEU A 6 -5.19 2.40 -9.73
N ARG A 7 -3.91 2.72 -9.56
CA ARG A 7 -2.92 1.79 -8.99
C ARG A 7 -2.49 2.30 -7.62
N ILE A 8 -2.65 1.47 -6.59
CA ILE A 8 -2.21 1.77 -5.21
C ILE A 8 -0.97 0.94 -4.93
N ALA A 9 0.17 1.60 -4.73
CA ALA A 9 1.37 0.94 -4.22
C ALA A 9 1.25 0.74 -2.70
N THR A 10 1.49 -0.47 -2.21
CA THR A 10 1.43 -0.79 -0.77
C THR A 10 2.54 -1.73 -0.33
N ARG A 11 2.97 -1.62 0.94
CA ARG A 11 3.92 -2.57 1.54
C ARG A 11 3.32 -3.96 1.63
N SER A 12 4.16 -4.98 1.67
CA SER A 12 3.71 -6.38 1.76
C SER A 12 3.32 -6.84 3.16
N SER A 13 3.44 -5.99 4.19
CA SER A 13 3.01 -6.34 5.55
C SER A 13 1.50 -6.51 5.63
N ALA A 14 1.03 -7.40 6.51
CA ALA A 14 -0.40 -7.72 6.63
C ALA A 14 -1.28 -6.48 6.89
N LEU A 15 -0.81 -5.58 7.78
CA LEU A 15 -1.53 -4.33 8.07
C LEU A 15 -1.59 -3.39 6.85
N ALA A 16 -0.50 -3.24 6.11
CA ALA A 16 -0.47 -2.38 4.93
C ALA A 16 -1.36 -2.91 3.79
N LEU A 17 -1.43 -4.23 3.63
CA LEU A 17 -2.35 -4.88 2.70
C LEU A 17 -3.81 -4.66 3.12
N TRP A 18 -4.12 -4.80 4.41
CA TRP A 18 -5.47 -4.53 4.93
C TRP A 18 -5.88 -3.07 4.69
N GLN A 19 -4.99 -2.12 4.97
CA GLN A 19 -5.25 -0.69 4.73
C GLN A 19 -5.49 -0.40 3.24
N ALA A 20 -4.67 -0.97 2.36
CA ALA A 20 -4.81 -0.77 0.92
C ALA A 20 -6.12 -1.38 0.39
N GLU A 21 -6.50 -2.56 0.87
CA GLU A 21 -7.76 -3.23 0.52
C GLU A 21 -8.98 -2.44 1.02
N PHE A 22 -8.92 -1.90 2.25
CA PHE A 22 -9.97 -1.04 2.77
C PHE A 22 -10.21 0.19 1.87
N ILE A 23 -9.14 0.87 1.46
CA ILE A 23 -9.24 2.04 0.57
C ILE A 23 -9.71 1.64 -0.84
N ARG A 24 -9.27 0.48 -1.36
CA ARG A 24 -9.75 -0.11 -2.63
C ARG A 24 -11.28 -0.18 -2.65
N GLN A 25 -11.84 -0.77 -1.60
CA GLN A 25 -13.28 -0.99 -1.47
C GLN A 25 -14.04 0.33 -1.37
N GLU A 26 -13.56 1.30 -0.58
CA GLU A 26 -14.22 2.61 -0.47
C GLU A 26 -14.20 3.40 -1.78
N LEU A 27 -13.10 3.36 -2.53
CA LEU A 27 -13.01 4.04 -3.84
C LEU A 27 -13.97 3.44 -4.87
N GLU A 28 -14.04 2.11 -4.94
CA GLU A 28 -14.96 1.41 -5.84
C GLU A 28 -16.43 1.62 -5.43
N ARG A 29 -16.71 1.66 -4.12
CA ARG A 29 -18.06 1.92 -3.57
C ARG A 29 -18.56 3.32 -3.88
N LEU A 30 -17.68 4.33 -3.75
CA LEU A 30 -18.03 5.73 -3.98
C LEU A 30 -18.08 6.11 -5.46
N ASN A 31 -17.42 5.34 -6.34
CA ASN A 31 -17.33 5.67 -7.76
C ASN A 31 -17.37 4.43 -8.66
N GLY A 32 -18.54 4.13 -9.22
CA GLY A 32 -18.75 3.00 -10.14
C GLY A 32 -17.96 3.08 -11.47
N GLY A 33 -17.28 4.20 -11.75
CA GLY A 33 -16.38 4.36 -12.88
C GLY A 33 -14.91 4.06 -12.58
N VAL A 34 -14.57 3.66 -11.35
CA VAL A 34 -13.19 3.40 -10.92
C VAL A 34 -12.98 1.91 -10.65
N SER A 35 -11.87 1.38 -11.14
CA SER A 35 -11.30 0.11 -10.64
C SER A 35 -9.97 0.37 -9.99
N VAL A 36 -9.64 -0.40 -8.96
CA VAL A 36 -8.38 -0.23 -8.25
C VAL A 36 -7.55 -1.51 -8.33
N GLU A 37 -6.27 -1.35 -8.66
CA GLU A 37 -5.25 -2.40 -8.68
C GLU A 37 -4.26 -2.17 -7.54
N LEU A 38 -4.01 -3.19 -6.72
CA LEU A 38 -3.02 -3.13 -5.64
C LEU A 38 -1.67 -3.64 -6.14
N VAL A 39 -0.65 -2.78 -6.09
CA VAL A 39 0.72 -3.08 -6.47
C VAL A 39 1.57 -3.25 -5.21
N ARG A 40 2.02 -4.46 -4.94
CA ARG A 40 2.85 -4.74 -3.76
C ARG A 40 4.28 -4.28 -3.99
N ILE A 41 4.82 -3.51 -3.06
CA ILE A 41 6.22 -3.08 -3.04
C ILE A 41 6.93 -3.64 -1.80
N LYS A 42 8.22 -3.92 -1.94
CA LYS A 42 9.11 -4.27 -0.81
C LYS A 42 9.99 -3.06 -0.50
N THR A 43 9.99 -2.60 0.74
CA THR A 43 10.89 -1.52 1.20
C THR A 43 12.12 -2.09 1.89
N GLN A 44 13.11 -1.24 2.18
CA GLN A 44 14.25 -1.64 3.02
C GLN A 44 13.81 -1.97 4.45
N GLY A 45 12.81 -1.24 4.98
CA GLY A 45 12.21 -1.56 6.28
C GLY A 45 11.56 -2.94 6.36
N ASP A 46 11.07 -3.51 5.23
CA ASP A 46 10.57 -4.89 5.20
C ASP A 46 11.69 -5.94 5.31
N LYS A 47 12.95 -5.56 5.07
CA LYS A 47 14.12 -6.45 5.15
C LYS A 47 14.82 -6.40 6.50
N ILE A 48 14.59 -5.36 7.30
CA ILE A 48 15.30 -5.08 8.54
C ILE A 48 14.33 -5.31 9.72
N LEU A 49 14.27 -6.54 10.22
CA LEU A 49 13.38 -6.93 11.32
C LEU A 49 14.08 -6.95 12.69
N ASP A 50 15.41 -7.10 12.71
CA ASP A 50 16.17 -7.44 13.93
C ASP A 50 17.02 -6.28 14.46
N VAL A 51 16.78 -5.06 14.00
CA VAL A 51 17.58 -3.88 14.37
C VAL A 51 16.64 -2.80 14.92
N PRO A 52 16.93 -2.23 16.11
CA PRO A 52 16.11 -1.15 16.65
C PRO A 52 16.02 0.01 15.66
N LEU A 53 14.81 0.55 15.45
CA LEU A 53 14.56 1.63 14.48
C LEU A 53 15.49 2.83 14.67
N ALA A 54 15.81 3.17 15.93
CA ALA A 54 16.73 4.24 16.30
C ALA A 54 18.17 4.04 15.76
N LYS A 55 18.58 2.79 15.51
CA LYS A 55 19.89 2.45 14.93
C LYS A 55 19.89 2.45 13.40
N ILE A 56 18.73 2.44 12.75
CA ILE A 56 18.63 2.29 11.28
C ILE A 56 18.82 3.65 10.56
N GLY A 57 18.72 4.79 11.24
CA GLY A 57 19.18 6.10 10.76
C GLY A 57 18.95 6.40 9.27
N GLY A 58 17.76 6.89 8.89
CA GLY A 58 17.48 7.31 7.52
C GLY A 58 16.07 7.86 7.36
N LYS A 59 15.91 8.96 6.58
CA LYS A 59 14.58 9.45 6.18
C LYS A 59 14.01 8.51 5.11
N GLY A 60 12.86 7.90 5.37
CA GLY A 60 12.11 7.13 4.35
C GLY A 60 12.34 5.60 4.36
N LEU A 61 12.47 4.98 5.54
CA LEU A 61 12.39 3.52 5.71
C LEU A 61 10.98 2.96 5.45
#